data_AF-A0A7W0QY51-F1
#
_entry.id   AF-A0A7W0QY51-F1
#
_cell.length_a   1.000
_cell.length_b   1.000
_cell.length_c   1.000
_cell.angle_alpha   90.00
_cell.angle_beta   90.00
_cell.angle_gamma   90.00
#
_symmetry.space_group_name_H-M   'P 1'
#
loop_
_entity.id
_entity.type
_entity.pdbx_description
1 polymer ?
#
loop_
_entity_poly.entity_id
_entity_poly.type
_entity_poly.pdbx_seq_one_letter_code
_entity_poly.pdbx_strand_id
1 'polypeptide(L)'
;DRRTLEAGDQPATSVGVGEVDSPVETAEDDVTDGDVTDGGGDDAAERVGSVDIDELAAESIEPDADSAADGDPAGADESIEQASVDDIFARLRADQEVATPEDADSADAEVTKIADEQTPAIEVQETEGEEVDAEEAGAVTADGDAGVVEEKGNDPDTDLLERRDATTDDLERQLARRLKRVLSDEQNEVLDLLRRTPGTPGAAEVLPSEADHMGRYTSAASEDLSAAERAGASFYGSAPRRAADVGDVASEFAGELVRQIRVRLERAFEDGGDEHEVGERVRACYREWKTQRIADTARHYVLVAFSRGAAEAAGDTTTFRWLVDDGGTPCPDCDDNALAGPTATGEPFPTGDLYPPAHPGCRCLAVPLEVG
;
A
#
# COMPACT_ATOMS: atom_id res chain seq x y z
N ASP A 1 0.97 57.21 13.73
CA ASP A 1 0.94 58.54 14.38
C ASP A 1 1.43 58.45 15.83
N ARG A 2 2.49 59.22 16.13
CA ARG A 2 3.11 59.56 17.44
C ARG A 2 3.21 58.51 18.57
N ARG A 3 4.45 58.08 18.85
CA ARG A 3 5.04 58.09 20.21
C ARG A 3 6.59 58.10 20.18
N THR A 4 7.12 59.29 20.50
CA THR A 4 8.34 59.66 21.26
C THR A 4 8.67 58.69 22.42
N LEU A 5 9.88 58.46 22.98
CA LEU A 5 11.29 58.94 23.01
C LEU A 5 12.10 57.74 23.63
N GLU A 6 13.43 57.57 23.55
CA GLU A 6 14.50 58.31 24.25
C GLU A 6 15.90 57.84 23.79
N ALA A 7 16.89 58.72 24.06
CA ALA A 7 18.35 58.64 24.03
C ALA A 7 18.95 57.26 24.39
N GLY A 8 20.16 56.87 23.98
CA GLY A 8 21.38 57.57 23.57
C GLY A 8 22.57 56.69 24.00
N ASP A 9 23.78 57.02 23.54
CA ASP A 9 25.09 56.50 23.95
C ASP A 9 25.72 55.39 23.08
N GLN A 10 26.76 55.80 22.33
CA GLN A 10 27.85 54.95 21.84
C GLN A 10 28.99 55.03 22.87
N PRO A 11 29.88 54.02 22.95
CA PRO A 11 31.12 54.21 22.18
C PRO A 11 31.70 52.94 21.55
N ALA A 12 32.41 53.20 20.45
CA ALA A 12 33.29 52.28 19.74
C ALA A 12 34.46 51.76 20.60
N THR A 13 34.82 50.50 20.40
CA THR A 13 36.16 49.99 20.72
C THR A 13 36.71 49.21 19.53
N SER A 14 37.87 49.68 19.09
CA SER A 14 38.82 49.11 18.14
C SER A 14 39.51 47.86 18.70
N VAL A 15 39.88 46.91 17.82
CA VAL A 15 41.13 46.09 17.70
C VAL A 15 40.74 44.99 16.68
N GLY A 16 41.48 44.58 15.64
CA GLY A 16 42.84 44.81 15.18
C GLY A 16 43.18 43.66 14.20
N VAL A 17 43.60 44.04 13.00
CA VAL A 17 44.53 43.40 12.03
C VAL A 17 44.83 41.89 12.13
N GLY A 18 44.69 41.19 11.00
CA GLY A 18 45.19 39.83 10.79
C GLY A 18 45.09 39.37 9.33
N GLU A 19 46.02 39.85 8.50
CA GLU A 19 46.29 39.45 7.13
C GLU A 19 47.16 38.18 7.14
N VAL A 20 46.77 37.12 6.40
CA VAL A 20 47.68 36.05 5.97
C VAL A 20 47.27 35.51 4.60
N ASP A 21 48.05 35.92 3.60
CA ASP A 21 48.25 35.31 2.30
C ASP A 21 48.66 33.82 2.43
N SER A 22 48.16 32.96 1.56
CA SER A 22 48.64 31.57 1.40
C SER A 22 49.02 31.33 -0.05
N PRO A 23 50.27 30.95 -0.37
CA PRO A 23 50.71 30.76 -1.73
C PRO A 23 50.44 29.35 -2.25
N VAL A 24 50.15 29.31 -3.55
CA VAL A 24 50.23 28.16 -4.45
C VAL A 24 51.69 27.73 -4.61
N GLU A 25 51.98 26.43 -4.43
CA GLU A 25 53.17 25.80 -5.02
C GLU A 25 52.78 24.46 -5.67
N THR A 26 52.91 24.43 -6.99
CA THR A 26 52.94 23.24 -7.84
C THR A 26 54.38 22.77 -7.93
N ALA A 27 54.66 21.52 -7.54
CA ALA A 27 55.93 20.86 -7.78
C ALA A 27 55.74 19.74 -8.80
N GLU A 28 56.43 19.91 -9.92
CA GLU A 28 56.68 18.93 -10.97
C GLU A 28 57.87 18.09 -10.52
N ASP A 29 57.80 16.75 -10.66
CA ASP A 29 59.00 15.92 -10.69
C ASP A 29 58.84 14.85 -11.78
N ASP A 30 59.80 14.92 -12.70
CA ASP A 30 60.13 14.01 -13.80
C ASP A 30 61.04 12.88 -13.28
N VAL A 31 61.31 11.90 -14.16
CA VAL A 31 62.48 11.00 -14.22
C VAL A 31 62.19 9.48 -14.17
N THR A 32 62.03 8.96 -15.40
CA THR A 32 62.72 7.82 -16.05
C THR A 32 62.41 6.34 -15.73
N ASP A 33 61.98 5.67 -16.81
CA ASP A 33 62.69 4.63 -17.57
C ASP A 33 62.86 3.23 -16.98
N GLY A 34 62.41 2.25 -17.78
CA GLY A 34 62.33 0.83 -17.46
C GLY A 34 61.82 0.02 -18.66
N ASP A 35 62.61 0.04 -19.73
CA ASP A 35 62.58 -0.86 -20.88
C ASP A 35 62.66 -2.35 -20.47
N VAL A 36 61.73 -3.20 -20.96
CA VAL A 36 62.00 -4.58 -21.42
C VAL A 36 60.96 -5.01 -22.47
N THR A 37 61.36 -4.93 -23.75
CA THR A 37 61.19 -5.88 -24.90
C THR A 37 60.04 -6.90 -24.87
N ASP A 38 59.12 -6.88 -25.85
CA ASP A 38 59.16 -7.53 -27.19
C ASP A 38 58.76 -9.02 -27.21
N GLY A 39 57.89 -9.37 -28.18
CA GLY A 39 57.82 -10.72 -28.71
C GLY A 39 56.44 -11.34 -28.90
N GLY A 40 55.86 -11.12 -30.09
CA GLY A 40 55.35 -12.20 -30.94
C GLY A 40 53.98 -12.81 -30.62
N GLY A 41 53.03 -12.62 -31.54
CA GLY A 41 51.69 -13.22 -31.47
C GLY A 41 51.62 -14.69 -31.88
N ASP A 42 50.39 -15.22 -31.83
CA ASP A 42 49.94 -16.25 -32.75
C ASP A 42 48.40 -16.31 -32.80
N ASP A 43 47.91 -16.59 -34.01
CA ASP A 43 46.55 -16.92 -34.37
C ASP A 43 46.05 -18.17 -33.63
N ALA A 44 44.83 -18.15 -33.10
CA ALA A 44 43.95 -19.32 -33.06
C ALA A 44 42.52 -18.92 -32.69
N ALA A 45 41.65 -18.92 -33.70
CA ALA A 45 40.22 -19.05 -33.50
C ALA A 45 39.91 -20.45 -32.99
N GLU A 46 39.27 -20.57 -31.82
CA GLU A 46 38.59 -21.81 -31.44
C GLU A 46 37.23 -21.52 -30.82
N ARG A 47 36.22 -22.10 -31.47
CA ARG A 47 34.83 -22.15 -31.04
C ARG A 47 34.70 -23.14 -29.88
N VAL A 48 34.11 -22.69 -28.78
CA VAL A 48 33.48 -23.54 -27.76
C VAL A 48 32.13 -22.88 -27.51
N GLY A 49 30.98 -23.50 -27.77
CA GLY A 49 30.61 -24.88 -27.48
C GLY A 49 29.53 -24.79 -26.41
N SER A 50 28.28 -24.66 -26.84
CA SER A 50 27.08 -24.66 -26.00
C SER A 50 27.03 -25.95 -25.19
N VAL A 51 26.83 -25.84 -23.88
CA VAL A 51 26.50 -26.99 -23.03
C VAL A 51 25.12 -26.72 -22.44
N ASP A 52 24.16 -27.45 -22.99
CA ASP A 52 22.84 -27.68 -22.44
C ASP A 52 22.97 -28.29 -21.04
N ILE A 53 22.34 -27.65 -20.06
CA ILE A 53 22.25 -28.14 -18.67
C ILE A 53 20.79 -28.57 -18.50
N ASP A 54 20.47 -29.78 -18.97
CA ASP A 54 19.14 -30.33 -18.83
C ASP A 54 19.24 -31.84 -18.60
N GLU A 55 19.68 -32.21 -17.41
CA GLU A 55 19.42 -33.52 -16.82
C GLU A 55 19.75 -33.43 -15.33
N LEU A 56 18.74 -33.58 -14.47
CA LEU A 56 18.77 -34.12 -13.09
C LEU A 56 17.57 -33.57 -12.30
N ALA A 57 16.49 -34.35 -12.23
CA ALA A 57 15.65 -34.60 -11.05
C ALA A 57 14.20 -34.95 -11.44
N ALA A 58 13.90 -36.24 -11.54
CA ALA A 58 12.54 -36.75 -11.44
C ALA A 58 12.58 -38.10 -10.73
N GLU A 59 12.69 -38.08 -9.41
CA GLU A 59 12.29 -39.22 -8.58
C GLU A 59 10.92 -38.92 -7.98
N SER A 60 9.95 -39.71 -8.43
CA SER A 60 8.58 -39.77 -7.94
C SER A 60 8.55 -40.39 -6.54
N ILE A 61 7.91 -39.73 -5.58
CA ILE A 61 7.55 -40.31 -4.29
C ILE A 61 6.03 -40.48 -4.26
N GLU A 62 5.59 -41.72 -4.22
CA GLU A 62 4.19 -42.11 -3.98
C GLU A 62 3.84 -41.92 -2.49
N PRO A 63 2.63 -41.47 -2.13
CA PRO A 63 2.16 -41.56 -0.75
C PRO A 63 1.51 -42.93 -0.51
N ASP A 64 2.18 -43.76 0.29
CA ASP A 64 1.61 -44.97 0.87
C ASP A 64 0.48 -44.63 1.85
N ALA A 65 -0.63 -45.34 1.66
CA ALA A 65 -1.73 -45.44 2.59
C ALA A 65 -1.49 -46.58 3.60
N ASP A 66 -2.28 -46.52 4.67
CA ASP A 66 -2.66 -47.60 5.59
C ASP A 66 -1.83 -47.80 6.89
N SER A 67 -2.43 -47.45 8.03
CA SER A 67 -2.81 -48.46 9.04
C SER A 67 -3.65 -47.85 10.16
N ALA A 68 -4.69 -48.61 10.51
CA ALA A 68 -5.79 -48.30 11.39
C ALA A 68 -5.54 -48.56 12.90
N ALA A 69 -6.45 -47.99 13.69
CA ALA A 69 -7.17 -48.53 14.86
C ALA A 69 -6.41 -49.01 16.12
N ASP A 70 -6.71 -48.34 17.23
CA ASP A 70 -7.18 -48.87 18.54
C ASP A 70 -7.16 -47.68 19.54
N GLY A 71 -8.10 -47.40 20.43
CA GLY A 71 -9.35 -48.03 20.85
C GLY A 71 -10.05 -47.08 21.84
N ASP A 72 -11.37 -47.17 21.91
CA ASP A 72 -12.25 -46.45 22.84
C ASP A 72 -12.08 -46.94 24.28
N PRO A 73 -12.17 -46.04 25.27
CA PRO A 73 -13.05 -46.34 26.38
C PRO A 73 -14.00 -45.18 26.72
N ALA A 74 -15.28 -45.51 26.70
CA ALA A 74 -16.38 -44.73 27.23
C ALA A 74 -16.24 -44.33 28.72
N GLY A 75 -16.66 -43.10 29.03
CA GLY A 75 -17.55 -42.79 30.16
C GLY A 75 -17.01 -41.91 31.30
N ALA A 76 -17.47 -40.65 31.34
CA ALA A 76 -17.86 -39.79 32.49
C ALA A 76 -17.73 -38.31 32.05
N ASP A 77 -18.81 -37.65 31.65
CA ASP A 77 -19.60 -36.71 32.47
C ASP A 77 -18.75 -35.62 33.16
N GLU A 78 -18.84 -34.38 32.64
CA GLU A 78 -19.04 -33.18 33.47
C GLU A 78 -19.34 -31.96 32.57
N SER A 79 -20.63 -31.66 32.46
CA SER A 79 -21.15 -30.40 31.92
C SER A 79 -21.19 -29.34 33.03
N ILE A 80 -20.20 -28.44 33.07
CA ILE A 80 -20.27 -27.19 33.86
C ILE A 80 -19.61 -26.06 33.04
N GLU A 81 -20.24 -24.87 33.07
CA GLU A 81 -19.79 -23.56 32.54
C GLU A 81 -20.36 -23.03 31.20
N GLN A 82 -21.64 -23.30 30.93
CA GLN A 82 -22.46 -22.39 30.08
C GLN A 82 -23.60 -21.69 30.83
N ALA A 83 -23.81 -21.99 32.12
CA ALA A 83 -24.87 -21.37 32.93
C ALA A 83 -24.47 -20.03 33.60
N SER A 84 -23.23 -19.55 33.44
CA SER A 84 -22.73 -18.35 34.14
C SER A 84 -22.87 -17.05 33.34
N VAL A 85 -23.16 -17.11 32.04
CA VAL A 85 -23.19 -15.91 31.19
C VAL A 85 -24.63 -15.38 31.04
N ASP A 86 -25.61 -16.26 30.92
CA ASP A 86 -27.02 -15.87 30.78
C ASP A 86 -27.62 -15.22 32.04
N ASP A 87 -27.14 -15.62 33.23
CA ASP A 87 -27.55 -15.04 34.52
C ASP A 87 -27.02 -13.60 34.73
N ILE A 88 -25.96 -13.23 34.01
CA ILE A 88 -25.38 -11.88 34.05
C ILE A 88 -26.18 -10.94 33.13
N PHE A 89 -26.61 -11.42 31.95
CA PHE A 89 -27.46 -10.64 31.05
C PHE A 89 -28.90 -10.50 31.55
N ALA A 90 -29.40 -11.46 32.33
CA ALA A 90 -30.69 -11.36 33.00
C ALA A 90 -30.70 -10.25 34.08
N ARG A 91 -29.60 -10.08 34.82
CA ARG A 91 -29.47 -9.00 35.83
C ARG A 91 -29.35 -7.62 35.20
N LEU A 92 -28.64 -7.48 34.07
CA LEU A 92 -28.46 -6.19 33.42
C LEU A 92 -29.74 -5.65 32.75
N ARG A 93 -30.65 -6.52 32.32
CA ARG A 93 -31.98 -6.11 31.82
C ARG A 93 -32.95 -5.73 32.93
N ALA A 94 -32.83 -6.31 34.12
CA ALA A 94 -33.72 -6.01 35.24
C ALA A 94 -33.43 -4.64 35.90
N ASP A 95 -32.20 -4.13 35.78
CA ASP A 95 -31.80 -2.82 36.34
C ASP A 95 -32.13 -1.62 35.41
N GLN A 96 -32.63 -1.85 34.19
CA GLN A 96 -32.93 -0.78 33.23
C GLN A 96 -34.41 -0.32 33.22
N GLU A 97 -35.27 -0.89 34.07
CA GLU A 97 -36.70 -0.54 34.17
C GLU A 97 -37.13 -0.03 35.56
N VAL A 98 -36.34 0.82 36.24
CA VAL A 98 -36.89 1.66 37.33
C VAL A 98 -36.15 3.00 37.40
N ALA A 99 -36.63 4.01 36.67
CA ALA A 99 -36.40 5.42 37.03
C ALA A 99 -37.37 6.36 36.29
N THR A 100 -38.53 6.62 36.87
CA THR A 100 -39.25 7.90 36.67
C THR A 100 -39.23 8.66 37.99
N PRO A 101 -38.93 9.97 37.95
CA PRO A 101 -39.42 10.88 38.98
C PRO A 101 -40.32 11.96 38.39
N GLU A 102 -41.47 12.13 39.02
CA GLU A 102 -42.40 13.25 38.87
C GLU A 102 -41.90 14.49 39.67
N ASP A 103 -42.09 15.66 39.04
CA ASP A 103 -42.39 17.00 39.56
C ASP A 103 -41.43 17.81 40.49
N ALA A 104 -40.93 18.96 39.96
CA ALA A 104 -41.08 20.30 40.57
C ALA A 104 -40.58 21.47 39.68
N ASP A 105 -41.57 22.23 39.17
CA ASP A 105 -41.75 23.70 39.15
C ASP A 105 -40.89 24.72 38.33
N SER A 106 -41.66 25.51 37.54
CA SER A 106 -41.51 26.88 37.01
C SER A 106 -40.42 27.28 35.99
N ALA A 107 -40.83 27.63 34.75
CA ALA A 107 -41.09 29.02 34.31
C ALA A 107 -41.14 29.15 32.76
N ASP A 108 -42.22 29.81 32.29
CA ASP A 108 -42.44 30.55 31.02
C ASP A 108 -41.66 30.18 29.74
N ALA A 109 -42.40 29.71 28.72
CA ALA A 109 -42.59 30.46 27.46
C ALA A 109 -43.58 29.75 26.51
N GLU A 110 -44.34 30.60 25.84
CA GLU A 110 -45.56 30.39 25.06
C GLU A 110 -45.32 29.83 23.64
N VAL A 111 -46.42 29.36 23.02
CA VAL A 111 -46.72 29.33 21.57
C VAL A 111 -46.76 27.94 20.87
N THR A 112 -47.98 27.38 20.91
CA THR A 112 -48.82 26.90 19.79
C THR A 112 -48.53 25.58 19.06
N LYS A 113 -49.53 24.69 19.20
CA LYS A 113 -49.91 23.47 18.48
C LYS A 113 -49.99 23.72 16.94
N ILE A 114 -50.05 22.77 16.00
CA ILE A 114 -50.75 21.48 15.92
C ILE A 114 -50.16 20.69 14.71
N ALA A 115 -50.10 19.35 14.83
CA ALA A 115 -50.38 18.29 13.82
C ALA A 115 -49.54 18.23 12.53
N ASP A 116 -49.27 17.09 11.89
CA ASP A 116 -49.43 15.63 11.99
C ASP A 116 -48.85 15.19 10.60
N GLU A 117 -48.05 14.15 10.39
CA GLU A 117 -48.41 12.73 10.36
C GLU A 117 -47.15 11.91 10.11
N GLN A 118 -47.28 10.64 10.49
CA GLN A 118 -46.26 9.61 10.62
C GLN A 118 -45.89 8.96 9.28
N THR A 119 -44.67 8.45 9.19
CA THR A 119 -44.33 7.29 8.35
C THR A 119 -43.80 6.17 9.27
N PRO A 120 -44.32 4.95 9.17
CA PRO A 120 -43.95 3.84 10.05
C PRO A 120 -42.72 3.09 9.53
N ALA A 121 -41.99 2.52 10.48
CA ALA A 121 -40.92 1.57 10.29
C ALA A 121 -41.46 0.19 9.88
N ILE A 122 -40.75 -0.49 8.97
CA ILE A 122 -40.84 -1.94 8.77
C ILE A 122 -39.46 -2.53 9.01
N GLU A 123 -39.46 -3.46 9.97
CA GLU A 123 -38.41 -4.36 10.42
C GLU A 123 -38.22 -5.49 9.40
N VAL A 124 -36.98 -5.87 9.08
CA VAL A 124 -36.69 -7.10 8.33
C VAL A 124 -35.60 -7.88 9.07
N GLN A 125 -36.01 -9.05 9.56
CA GLN A 125 -35.17 -10.13 10.07
C GLN A 125 -34.57 -10.94 8.92
N GLU A 126 -33.35 -11.41 9.15
CA GLU A 126 -32.62 -12.38 8.34
C GLU A 126 -33.16 -13.81 8.56
N THR A 127 -33.23 -14.61 7.49
CA THR A 127 -33.21 -16.08 7.57
C THR A 127 -32.53 -16.67 6.33
N GLU A 128 -31.53 -17.53 6.56
CA GLU A 128 -30.90 -18.42 5.59
C GLU A 128 -31.79 -19.65 5.27
N GLY A 129 -31.66 -20.23 4.07
CA GLY A 129 -31.92 -21.66 3.84
C GLY A 129 -32.61 -22.07 2.52
N GLU A 130 -31.82 -22.70 1.65
CA GLU A 130 -32.10 -23.87 0.78
C GLU A 130 -33.06 -23.81 -0.44
N GLU A 131 -32.61 -24.47 -1.51
CA GLU A 131 -33.09 -24.56 -2.89
C GLU A 131 -34.42 -25.33 -3.10
N VAL A 132 -35.22 -24.91 -4.10
CA VAL A 132 -36.10 -25.79 -4.91
C VAL A 132 -36.30 -25.26 -6.32
N ASP A 133 -36.18 -26.17 -7.28
CA ASP A 133 -36.36 -26.03 -8.73
C ASP A 133 -37.86 -26.11 -9.14
N ALA A 134 -38.14 -25.72 -10.39
CA ALA A 134 -39.35 -25.93 -11.22
C ALA A 134 -40.30 -24.76 -11.55
N GLU A 135 -40.59 -24.72 -12.85
CA GLU A 135 -41.39 -23.82 -13.70
C GLU A 135 -42.86 -23.58 -13.26
N GLU A 136 -43.38 -22.37 -13.49
CA GLU A 136 -44.28 -22.01 -14.63
C GLU A 136 -45.27 -20.87 -14.27
N ALA A 137 -45.48 -19.99 -15.25
CA ALA A 137 -46.69 -19.20 -15.52
C ALA A 137 -47.07 -18.03 -14.60
N GLY A 138 -46.67 -16.84 -15.02
CA GLY A 138 -47.27 -15.56 -14.60
C GLY A 138 -47.17 -14.51 -15.70
N ALA A 139 -47.92 -14.70 -16.78
CA ALA A 139 -48.07 -13.69 -17.82
C ALA A 139 -48.76 -12.44 -17.22
N VAL A 140 -48.00 -11.35 -17.11
CA VAL A 140 -48.56 -10.00 -16.90
C VAL A 140 -48.03 -9.12 -18.02
N THR A 141 -48.90 -8.87 -18.99
CA THR A 141 -48.74 -7.85 -20.00
C THR A 141 -48.74 -6.48 -19.31
N ALA A 142 -47.56 -5.86 -19.20
CA ALA A 142 -47.44 -4.45 -18.90
C ALA A 142 -46.87 -3.75 -20.13
N ASP A 143 -47.72 -2.86 -20.63
CA ASP A 143 -47.60 -1.92 -21.72
C ASP A 143 -46.17 -1.36 -21.88
N GLY A 144 -45.66 -1.41 -23.12
CA GLY A 144 -44.35 -0.91 -23.47
C GLY A 144 -44.29 0.60 -23.38
N ASP A 145 -43.59 1.09 -22.35
CA ASP A 145 -42.75 2.27 -22.51
C ASP A 145 -41.36 1.75 -22.87
N ALA A 146 -41.09 1.70 -24.17
CA ALA A 146 -39.72 1.61 -24.67
C ALA A 146 -39.06 2.96 -24.35
N GLY A 147 -38.76 3.16 -23.07
CA GLY A 147 -37.72 4.07 -22.66
C GLY A 147 -36.49 3.64 -23.42
N VAL A 148 -36.14 4.44 -24.43
CA VAL A 148 -34.83 4.42 -25.03
C VAL A 148 -33.88 4.46 -23.85
N VAL A 149 -33.27 3.32 -23.52
CA VAL A 149 -32.01 3.32 -22.80
C VAL A 149 -31.10 4.04 -23.76
N GLU A 150 -31.09 5.37 -23.62
CA GLU A 150 -30.03 6.22 -24.08
C GLU A 150 -28.80 5.59 -23.42
N GLU A 151 -28.13 4.75 -24.19
CA GLU A 151 -26.73 4.43 -23.99
C GLU A 151 -26.05 5.79 -23.95
N LYS A 152 -26.02 6.41 -22.77
CA LYS A 152 -25.20 7.58 -22.50
C LYS A 152 -23.82 7.11 -22.90
N GLY A 153 -23.37 7.52 -24.10
CA GLY A 153 -21.99 7.34 -24.49
C GLY A 153 -21.18 7.79 -23.29
N ASN A 154 -20.43 6.86 -22.71
CA ASN A 154 -19.74 7.09 -21.46
C ASN A 154 -18.85 8.33 -21.66
N ASP A 155 -18.75 9.16 -20.63
CA ASP A 155 -17.87 10.33 -20.68
C ASP A 155 -16.44 9.83 -21.03
N PRO A 156 -15.77 10.36 -22.06
CA PRO A 156 -14.45 9.86 -22.49
C PRO A 156 -13.42 9.82 -21.36
N ASP A 157 -13.56 10.68 -20.37
CA ASP A 157 -12.71 10.69 -19.18
C ASP A 157 -12.99 9.47 -18.29
N THR A 158 -14.26 9.09 -18.08
CA THR A 158 -14.65 7.86 -17.40
C THR A 158 -14.10 6.62 -18.11
N ASP A 159 -14.17 6.57 -19.44
CA ASP A 159 -13.61 5.46 -20.22
C ASP A 159 -12.08 5.31 -20.02
N LEU A 160 -11.37 6.42 -19.87
CA LEU A 160 -9.92 6.39 -19.59
C LEU A 160 -9.63 5.85 -18.18
N LEU A 161 -10.43 6.23 -17.18
CA LEU A 161 -10.29 5.73 -15.82
C LEU A 161 -10.60 4.23 -15.73
N GLU A 162 -11.69 3.79 -16.36
CA GLU A 162 -12.08 2.37 -16.44
C GLU A 162 -11.02 1.54 -17.17
N ARG A 163 -10.47 2.05 -18.28
CA ARG A 163 -9.39 1.38 -19.01
C ARG A 163 -8.12 1.28 -18.18
N ARG A 164 -7.76 2.32 -17.43
CA ARG A 164 -6.61 2.28 -16.50
C ARG A 164 -6.84 1.20 -15.46
N ASP A 165 -8.00 1.19 -14.81
CA ASP A 165 -8.33 0.20 -13.79
C ASP A 165 -8.24 -1.23 -14.34
N ALA A 166 -8.82 -1.47 -15.52
CA ALA A 166 -8.73 -2.77 -16.19
C ALA A 166 -7.28 -3.17 -16.52
N THR A 167 -6.41 -2.19 -16.77
CA THR A 167 -4.99 -2.42 -17.07
C THR A 167 -4.19 -2.75 -15.80
N THR A 168 -4.49 -2.11 -14.67
CA THR A 168 -3.72 -2.26 -13.44
C THR A 168 -4.24 -3.36 -12.51
N ASP A 169 -5.52 -3.71 -12.58
CA ASP A 169 -6.18 -4.60 -11.61
C ASP A 169 -5.47 -5.94 -11.39
N ASP A 170 -5.06 -6.62 -12.47
CA ASP A 170 -4.33 -7.89 -12.35
C ASP A 170 -2.95 -7.71 -11.72
N LEU A 171 -2.23 -6.63 -12.06
CA LEU A 171 -0.91 -6.31 -11.51
C LEU A 171 -1.00 -6.01 -10.01
N GLU A 172 -2.01 -5.25 -9.59
CA GLU A 172 -2.29 -4.95 -8.19
C GLU A 172 -2.55 -6.24 -7.39
N ARG A 173 -3.39 -7.13 -7.92
CA ARG A 173 -3.68 -8.43 -7.28
C ARG A 173 -2.45 -9.32 -7.21
N GLN A 174 -1.63 -9.35 -8.27
CA GLN A 174 -0.41 -10.15 -8.33
C GLN A 174 0.61 -9.68 -7.30
N LEU A 175 0.92 -8.37 -7.28
CA LEU A 175 1.83 -7.77 -6.31
C LEU A 175 1.33 -8.00 -4.87
N ALA A 176 0.05 -7.72 -4.59
CA ALA A 176 -0.51 -7.94 -3.27
C ALA A 176 -0.41 -9.42 -2.82
N ARG A 177 -0.66 -10.38 -3.72
CA ARG A 177 -0.50 -11.82 -3.41
C ARG A 177 0.95 -12.18 -3.14
N ARG A 178 1.90 -11.66 -3.91
CA ARG A 178 3.34 -11.90 -3.72
C ARG A 178 3.80 -11.35 -2.37
N LEU A 179 3.43 -10.12 -2.05
CA LEU A 179 3.76 -9.49 -0.77
C LEU A 179 3.14 -10.21 0.42
N LYS A 180 1.91 -10.72 0.31
CA LYS A 180 1.28 -11.55 1.36
C LYS A 180 2.04 -12.85 1.63
N ARG A 181 2.69 -13.43 0.61
CA ARG A 181 3.56 -14.60 0.78
C ARG A 181 4.82 -14.21 1.54
N VAL A 182 5.51 -13.15 1.11
CA VAL A 182 6.69 -12.61 1.82
C VAL A 182 6.38 -12.33 3.29
N LEU A 183 5.26 -11.65 3.59
CA LEU A 183 4.81 -11.38 4.95
C LEU A 183 4.53 -12.67 5.75
N SER A 184 4.07 -13.73 5.09
CA SER A 184 3.78 -15.01 5.76
C SER A 184 5.06 -15.79 6.04
N ASP A 185 5.99 -15.81 5.09
CA ASP A 185 7.29 -16.45 5.23
C ASP A 185 8.10 -15.74 6.33
N GLU A 186 8.14 -14.41 6.32
CA GLU A 186 8.78 -13.60 7.35
C GLU A 186 8.14 -13.82 8.73
N GLN A 187 6.80 -13.84 8.83
CA GLN A 187 6.11 -14.18 10.07
C GLN A 187 6.54 -15.55 10.61
N ASN A 188 6.64 -16.55 9.75
CA ASN A 188 7.04 -17.90 10.15
C ASN A 188 8.51 -17.93 10.61
N GLU A 189 9.41 -17.25 9.92
CA GLU A 189 10.82 -17.08 10.31
C GLU A 189 10.95 -16.42 11.69
N VAL A 190 10.29 -15.28 11.88
CA VAL A 190 10.32 -14.51 13.15
C VAL A 190 9.77 -15.35 14.30
N LEU A 191 8.65 -16.06 14.11
CA LEU A 191 8.05 -16.90 15.15
C LEU A 191 8.84 -18.18 15.43
N ASP A 192 9.56 -18.72 14.45
CA ASP A 192 10.48 -19.85 14.65
C ASP A 192 11.72 -19.41 15.42
N LEU A 193 12.30 -18.26 15.07
CA LEU A 193 13.47 -17.71 15.77
C LEU A 193 13.14 -17.26 17.20
N LEU A 194 11.96 -16.67 17.42
CA LEU A 194 11.45 -16.36 18.77
C LEU A 194 11.40 -17.62 19.65
N ARG A 195 10.85 -18.73 19.12
CA ARG A 195 10.74 -20.02 19.80
C ARG A 195 12.08 -20.68 20.12
N ARG A 196 13.07 -20.48 19.25
CA ARG A 196 14.39 -21.11 19.40
C ARG A 196 15.33 -20.32 20.30
N THR A 197 15.04 -19.03 20.53
CA THR A 197 15.94 -18.16 21.29
C THR A 197 15.62 -18.26 22.78
N PRO A 198 16.55 -18.74 23.62
CA PRO A 198 16.29 -18.93 25.04
C PRO A 198 16.11 -17.59 25.79
N GLY A 199 15.22 -17.58 26.79
CA GLY A 199 15.04 -16.43 27.67
C GLY A 199 14.03 -15.42 27.13
N THR A 200 14.36 -14.14 27.24
CA THR A 200 13.52 -13.03 26.76
C THR A 200 14.24 -12.35 25.59
N PRO A 201 14.09 -12.87 24.36
CA PRO A 201 14.84 -12.37 23.23
C PRO A 201 14.42 -10.95 22.85
N GLY A 202 15.40 -10.15 22.45
CA GLY A 202 15.14 -8.79 21.96
C GLY A 202 14.83 -8.76 20.46
N ALA A 203 14.24 -7.66 19.99
CA ALA A 203 13.93 -7.47 18.57
C ALA A 203 15.16 -7.64 17.66
N ALA A 204 16.34 -7.18 18.09
CA ALA A 204 17.57 -7.29 17.32
C ALA A 204 18.09 -8.74 17.17
N GLU A 205 17.67 -9.66 18.03
CA GLU A 205 18.05 -11.07 17.97
C GLU A 205 17.11 -11.88 17.05
N VAL A 206 15.87 -11.42 16.87
CA VAL A 206 14.80 -12.15 16.18
C VAL A 206 14.44 -11.56 14.82
N LEU A 207 14.51 -10.24 14.66
CA LEU A 207 14.18 -9.59 13.41
C LEU A 207 15.38 -9.59 12.45
N PRO A 208 15.14 -9.68 11.13
CA PRO A 208 16.20 -9.46 10.15
C PRO A 208 16.82 -8.06 10.30
N SER A 209 18.04 -7.91 9.81
CA SER A 209 18.66 -6.58 9.69
C SER A 209 17.77 -5.66 8.84
N GLU A 210 17.81 -4.36 9.08
CA GLU A 210 16.98 -3.41 8.32
C GLU A 210 17.26 -3.49 6.81
N ALA A 211 18.53 -3.64 6.42
CA ALA A 211 18.93 -3.78 5.02
C ALA A 211 18.39 -5.08 4.39
N ASP A 212 18.49 -6.22 5.08
CA ASP A 212 17.95 -7.49 4.57
C ASP A 212 16.42 -7.44 4.49
N HIS A 213 15.80 -6.80 5.48
CA HIS A 213 14.35 -6.62 5.55
C HIS A 213 13.87 -5.81 4.33
N MET A 214 14.48 -4.65 4.05
CA MET A 214 14.17 -3.85 2.86
C MET A 214 14.46 -4.63 1.56
N GLY A 215 15.62 -5.27 1.46
CA GLY A 215 16.04 -6.00 0.26
C GLY A 215 15.07 -7.09 -0.15
N ARG A 216 14.45 -7.79 0.80
CA ARG A 216 13.39 -8.79 0.54
C ARG A 216 12.19 -8.17 -0.18
N TYR A 217 11.69 -7.03 0.29
CA TYR A 217 10.51 -6.39 -0.29
C TYR A 217 10.82 -5.67 -1.61
N THR A 218 11.97 -5.03 -1.74
CA THR A 218 12.43 -4.45 -3.02
C THR A 218 12.51 -5.54 -4.09
N SER A 219 13.15 -6.66 -3.77
CA SER A 219 13.28 -7.80 -4.70
C SER A 219 11.91 -8.39 -5.07
N ALA A 220 11.01 -8.52 -4.10
CA ALA A 220 9.68 -9.05 -4.33
C ALA A 220 8.83 -8.14 -5.24
N ALA A 221 8.92 -6.82 -5.09
CA ALA A 221 8.09 -5.89 -5.86
C ALA A 221 8.63 -5.60 -7.28
N SER A 222 9.92 -5.80 -7.53
CA SER A 222 10.62 -5.31 -8.73
C SER A 222 9.98 -5.77 -10.06
N GLU A 223 9.62 -7.05 -10.17
CA GLU A 223 9.03 -7.61 -11.40
C GLU A 223 7.65 -7.01 -11.69
N ASP A 224 6.77 -7.00 -10.69
CA ASP A 224 5.39 -6.54 -10.86
C ASP A 224 5.34 -5.01 -11.10
N LEU A 225 6.23 -4.24 -10.45
CA LEU A 225 6.36 -2.79 -10.70
C LEU A 225 6.94 -2.48 -12.08
N SER A 226 7.89 -3.29 -12.57
CA SER A 226 8.40 -3.15 -13.95
C SER A 226 7.30 -3.46 -14.97
N ALA A 227 6.43 -4.44 -14.70
CA ALA A 227 5.29 -4.73 -15.54
C ALA A 227 4.24 -3.59 -15.52
N ALA A 228 4.01 -2.95 -14.37
CA ALA A 228 3.14 -1.78 -14.26
C ALA A 228 3.67 -0.58 -15.04
N GLU A 229 4.96 -0.29 -14.96
CA GLU A 229 5.62 0.71 -15.81
C GLU A 229 5.40 0.43 -17.29
N ARG A 230 5.62 -0.82 -17.72
CA ARG A 230 5.41 -1.20 -19.12
C ARG A 230 3.97 -1.03 -19.57
N ALA A 231 3.02 -1.37 -18.70
CA ALA A 231 1.60 -1.19 -18.98
C ALA A 231 1.27 0.30 -19.18
N GLY A 232 1.77 1.16 -18.29
CA GLY A 232 1.66 2.63 -18.41
C GLY A 232 2.29 3.19 -19.67
N ALA A 233 3.49 2.74 -20.01
CA ALA A 233 4.19 3.15 -21.23
C ALA A 233 3.44 2.80 -22.52
N SER A 234 2.61 1.75 -22.50
CA SER A 234 1.75 1.34 -23.62
C SER A 234 0.33 1.91 -23.56
N PHE A 235 -0.02 2.66 -22.51
CA PHE A 235 -1.43 2.97 -22.24
C PHE A 235 -2.05 3.93 -23.27
N TYR A 236 -1.25 4.86 -23.80
CA TYR A 236 -1.67 5.82 -24.83
C TYR A 236 -1.14 5.49 -26.23
N GLY A 237 -0.41 4.38 -26.40
CA GLY A 237 0.22 4.05 -27.67
C GLY A 237 1.19 2.87 -27.59
N SER A 238 2.17 2.83 -28.49
CA SER A 238 3.19 1.79 -28.44
C SER A 238 4.27 2.15 -27.41
N ALA A 239 4.52 1.24 -26.46
CA ALA A 239 5.59 1.44 -25.49
C ALA A 239 6.96 1.55 -26.18
N PRO A 240 7.84 2.47 -25.74
CA PRO A 240 9.23 2.52 -26.18
C PRO A 240 9.96 1.20 -25.91
N ARG A 241 10.98 0.90 -26.71
CA ARG A 241 11.78 -0.32 -26.51
C ARG A 241 12.48 -0.35 -25.15
N ARG A 242 13.00 0.80 -24.70
CA ARG A 242 13.62 0.97 -23.40
C ARG A 242 12.53 1.11 -22.33
N ALA A 243 12.65 0.37 -21.23
CA ALA A 243 11.83 0.55 -20.04
C ALA A 243 12.43 1.64 -19.15
N ALA A 244 11.59 2.37 -18.42
CA ALA A 244 12.06 3.19 -17.32
C ALA A 244 12.58 2.30 -16.18
N ASP A 245 13.56 2.81 -15.44
CA ASP A 245 14.02 2.15 -14.21
C ASP A 245 13.01 2.44 -13.09
N VAL A 246 12.58 1.41 -12.36
CA VAL A 246 11.66 1.51 -11.22
C VAL A 246 12.30 1.04 -9.91
N GLY A 247 13.62 0.87 -9.88
CA GLY A 247 14.34 0.42 -8.69
C GLY A 247 14.21 1.37 -7.48
N ASP A 248 14.15 2.67 -7.74
CA ASP A 248 13.82 3.70 -6.74
C ASP A 248 12.39 3.55 -6.20
N VAL A 249 11.39 3.33 -7.06
CA VAL A 249 9.99 3.08 -6.66
C VAL A 249 9.89 1.83 -5.79
N ALA A 250 10.58 0.75 -6.16
CA ALA A 250 10.63 -0.47 -5.38
C ALA A 250 11.35 -0.28 -4.02
N SER A 251 12.38 0.58 -3.98
CA SER A 251 13.11 0.92 -2.76
C SER A 251 12.27 1.77 -1.81
N GLU A 252 11.53 2.75 -2.35
CA GLU A 252 10.61 3.60 -1.60
C GLU A 252 9.48 2.77 -0.98
N PHE A 253 8.83 1.91 -1.79
CA PHE A 253 7.83 0.96 -1.34
C PHE A 253 8.33 0.10 -0.16
N ALA A 254 9.50 -0.50 -0.33
CA ALA A 254 10.10 -1.36 0.68
C ALA A 254 10.44 -0.56 1.95
N GLY A 255 11.02 0.63 1.80
CA GLY A 255 11.36 1.51 2.91
C GLY A 255 10.14 1.88 3.75
N GLU A 256 9.06 2.30 3.11
CA GLU A 256 7.85 2.71 3.83
C GLU A 256 7.14 1.52 4.51
N LEU A 257 7.02 0.40 3.79
CA LEU A 257 6.44 -0.84 4.35
C LEU A 257 7.24 -1.33 5.57
N VAL A 258 8.55 -1.47 5.41
CA VAL A 258 9.44 -1.99 6.46
C VAL A 258 9.47 -1.04 7.64
N ARG A 259 9.55 0.28 7.43
CA ARG A 259 9.52 1.27 8.51
C ARG A 259 8.27 1.11 9.38
N GLN A 260 7.09 0.98 8.77
CA GLN A 260 5.85 0.83 9.54
C GLN A 260 5.75 -0.53 10.26
N ILE A 261 6.17 -1.62 9.61
CA ILE A 261 6.16 -2.97 10.22
C ILE A 261 7.15 -3.01 11.40
N ARG A 262 8.38 -2.55 11.20
CA ARG A 262 9.45 -2.60 12.20
C ARG A 262 9.10 -1.84 13.46
N VAL A 263 8.59 -0.61 13.35
CA VAL A 263 8.16 0.18 14.52
C VAL A 263 7.17 -0.60 15.39
N ARG A 264 6.28 -1.39 14.77
CA ARG A 264 5.30 -2.17 15.51
C ARG A 264 5.84 -3.48 16.05
N LEU A 265 6.70 -4.16 15.30
CA LEU A 265 7.36 -5.38 15.77
C LEU A 265 8.31 -5.06 16.94
N GLU A 266 9.12 -4.01 16.83
CA GLU A 266 10.03 -3.58 17.90
C GLU A 266 9.28 -3.25 19.18
N ARG A 267 8.15 -2.52 19.09
CA ARG A 267 7.25 -2.30 20.25
C ARG A 267 6.73 -3.60 20.84
N ALA A 268 6.39 -4.59 20.02
CA ALA A 268 5.94 -5.90 20.50
C ALA A 268 7.04 -6.67 21.28
N PHE A 269 8.32 -6.35 21.10
CA PHE A 269 9.37 -6.86 21.99
C PHE A 269 9.58 -5.95 23.21
N GLU A 270 9.47 -4.63 23.04
CA GLU A 270 9.69 -3.64 24.11
C GLU A 270 8.67 -3.72 25.25
N ASP A 271 7.39 -4.05 24.99
CA ASP A 271 6.42 -4.16 26.10
C ASP A 271 6.68 -5.37 27.03
N GLY A 272 7.71 -6.19 26.74
CA GLY A 272 8.07 -7.36 27.53
C GLY A 272 7.05 -8.49 27.41
N GLY A 273 7.06 -9.43 28.35
CA GLY A 273 6.19 -10.62 28.31
C GLY A 273 6.93 -11.90 27.97
N ASP A 274 6.23 -13.02 28.06
CA ASP A 274 6.77 -14.32 27.68
C ASP A 274 6.75 -14.54 26.15
N GLU A 275 7.35 -15.64 25.69
CA GLU A 275 7.41 -16.02 24.27
C GLU A 275 6.01 -16.04 23.62
N HIS A 276 4.99 -16.49 24.35
CA HIS A 276 3.63 -16.60 23.85
C HIS A 276 3.02 -15.22 23.64
N GLU A 277 3.11 -14.34 24.64
CA GLU A 277 2.60 -12.97 24.58
C GLU A 277 3.28 -12.11 23.50
N VAL A 278 4.60 -12.26 23.31
CA VAL A 278 5.32 -11.62 22.19
C VAL A 278 4.84 -12.21 20.86
N GLY A 279 4.74 -13.53 20.77
CA GLY A 279 4.29 -14.22 19.57
C GLY A 279 2.86 -13.84 19.14
N GLU A 280 1.95 -13.61 20.07
CA GLU A 280 0.59 -13.12 19.76
C GLU A 280 0.59 -11.72 19.14
N ARG A 281 1.39 -10.79 19.68
CA ARG A 281 1.52 -9.44 19.14
C ARG A 281 2.17 -9.43 17.75
N VAL A 282 3.21 -10.25 17.55
CA VAL A 282 3.83 -10.47 16.24
C VAL A 282 2.79 -11.00 15.24
N ARG A 283 2.02 -12.02 15.60
CA ARG A 283 0.94 -12.55 14.75
C ARG A 283 -0.10 -11.50 14.39
N ALA A 284 -0.53 -10.71 15.38
CA ALA A 284 -1.49 -9.64 15.17
C ALA A 284 -0.98 -8.58 14.19
N CYS A 285 0.29 -8.17 14.31
CA CYS A 285 0.94 -7.22 13.41
C CYS A 285 0.90 -7.70 11.95
N TYR A 286 1.45 -8.87 11.66
CA TYR A 286 1.44 -9.41 10.30
C TYR A 286 0.03 -9.72 9.77
N ARG A 287 -0.90 -10.15 10.64
CA ARG A 287 -2.29 -10.38 10.23
C ARG A 287 -2.93 -9.09 9.72
N GLU A 288 -2.81 -8.00 10.47
CA GLU A 288 -3.32 -6.68 10.07
C GLU A 288 -2.74 -6.25 8.71
N TRP A 289 -1.43 -6.40 8.52
CA TRP A 289 -0.80 -6.07 7.25
C TRP A 289 -1.34 -6.91 6.09
N LYS A 290 -1.43 -8.22 6.27
CA LYS A 290 -1.92 -9.15 5.23
C LYS A 290 -3.39 -8.92 4.86
N THR A 291 -4.21 -8.48 5.80
CA THR A 291 -5.67 -8.34 5.58
C THR A 291 -6.08 -6.93 5.19
N GLN A 292 -5.47 -5.89 5.75
CA GLN A 292 -5.99 -4.51 5.66
C GLN A 292 -5.09 -3.54 4.92
N ARG A 293 -3.76 -3.73 4.92
CA ARG A 293 -2.83 -2.69 4.43
C ARG A 293 -2.19 -3.02 3.09
N ILE A 294 -1.78 -4.28 2.91
CA ILE A 294 -0.89 -4.63 1.80
C ILE A 294 -1.53 -4.48 0.41
N ALA A 295 -2.85 -4.62 0.31
CA ALA A 295 -3.57 -4.44 -0.95
C ALA A 295 -3.58 -2.97 -1.39
N ASP A 296 -3.83 -2.05 -0.47
CA ASP A 296 -3.85 -0.61 -0.74
C ASP A 296 -2.45 -0.08 -1.06
N THR A 297 -1.44 -0.55 -0.33
CA THR A 297 -0.03 -0.22 -0.63
C THR A 297 0.37 -0.74 -2.01
N ALA A 298 0.01 -1.98 -2.36
CA ALA A 298 0.29 -2.53 -3.69
C ALA A 298 -0.39 -1.71 -4.80
N ARG A 299 -1.66 -1.34 -4.62
CA ARG A 299 -2.39 -0.46 -5.55
C ARG A 299 -1.68 0.86 -5.77
N HIS A 300 -1.27 1.52 -4.69
CA HIS A 300 -0.59 2.79 -4.77
C HIS A 300 0.70 2.71 -5.61
N TYR A 301 1.59 1.77 -5.30
CA TYR A 301 2.88 1.69 -6.01
C TYR A 301 2.77 1.13 -7.44
N VAL A 302 1.75 0.31 -7.73
CA VAL A 302 1.42 -0.04 -9.12
C VAL A 302 1.04 1.21 -9.90
N LEU A 303 0.22 2.11 -9.33
CA LEU A 303 -0.13 3.37 -9.98
C LEU A 303 1.06 4.32 -10.13
N VAL A 304 1.96 4.40 -9.13
CA VAL A 304 3.21 5.17 -9.25
C VAL A 304 4.04 4.68 -10.44
N ALA A 305 4.29 3.38 -10.53
CA ALA A 305 5.07 2.80 -11.61
C ALA A 305 4.37 2.96 -12.98
N PHE A 306 3.06 2.72 -13.03
CA PHE A 306 2.24 2.94 -14.22
C PHE A 306 2.33 4.38 -14.73
N SER A 307 2.13 5.37 -13.86
CA SER A 307 2.18 6.77 -14.25
C SER A 307 3.57 7.20 -14.71
N ARG A 308 4.63 6.68 -14.08
CA ARG A 308 6.00 6.88 -14.54
C ARG A 308 6.18 6.37 -15.97
N GLY A 309 5.72 5.16 -16.26
CA GLY A 309 5.78 4.58 -17.60
C GLY A 309 5.03 5.42 -18.62
N ALA A 310 3.83 5.89 -18.28
CA ALA A 310 3.04 6.77 -19.15
C ALA A 310 3.74 8.11 -19.42
N ALA A 311 4.36 8.71 -18.39
CA ALA A 311 5.08 9.97 -18.51
C ALA A 311 6.37 9.83 -19.34
N GLU A 312 7.18 8.80 -19.09
CA GLU A 312 8.45 8.54 -19.82
C GLU A 312 8.23 8.09 -21.26
N ALA A 313 7.08 7.47 -21.56
CA ALA A 313 6.69 7.12 -22.92
C ALA A 313 6.19 8.32 -23.73
N ALA A 314 5.77 9.39 -23.05
CA ALA A 314 5.36 10.62 -23.72
C ALA A 314 6.58 11.39 -24.23
N GLY A 315 6.46 12.01 -25.40
CA GLY A 315 7.53 12.86 -25.93
C GLY A 315 7.73 14.11 -25.07
N ASP A 316 8.94 14.67 -25.09
CA ASP A 316 9.34 15.86 -24.31
C ASP A 316 8.44 17.10 -24.53
N THR A 317 7.70 17.15 -25.64
CA THR A 317 6.77 18.25 -25.97
C THR A 317 5.34 17.98 -25.54
N THR A 318 5.06 16.81 -24.97
CA THR A 318 3.71 16.45 -24.50
C THR A 318 3.36 17.32 -23.30
N THR A 319 2.09 17.74 -23.25
CA THR A 319 1.51 18.34 -22.04
C THR A 319 0.46 17.41 -21.48
N PHE A 320 0.30 17.40 -20.16
CA PHE A 320 -0.65 16.56 -19.47
C PHE A 320 -1.69 17.41 -18.75
N ARG A 321 -2.93 16.92 -18.70
CA ARG A 321 -3.91 17.37 -17.70
C ARG A 321 -4.06 16.31 -16.62
N TRP A 322 -4.33 16.75 -15.40
CA TRP A 322 -4.64 15.86 -14.28
C TRP A 322 -6.13 15.50 -14.32
N LEU A 323 -6.43 14.23 -14.57
CA LEU A 323 -7.79 13.71 -14.51
C LEU A 323 -8.05 13.15 -13.10
N VAL A 324 -8.99 13.79 -12.39
CA VAL A 324 -9.37 13.40 -11.03
C VAL A 324 -10.20 12.12 -11.06
N ASP A 325 -9.83 11.20 -10.20
CA ASP A 325 -10.64 10.06 -9.76
C ASP A 325 -10.65 10.14 -8.24
N ASP A 326 -11.80 10.52 -7.67
CA ASP A 326 -11.93 10.68 -6.24
C ASP A 326 -11.98 9.34 -5.50
N GLY A 327 -12.21 8.22 -6.19
CA GLY A 327 -12.38 6.91 -5.55
C GLY A 327 -13.40 6.93 -4.40
N GLY A 328 -14.36 7.87 -4.42
CA GLY A 328 -15.31 8.14 -3.34
C GLY A 328 -14.81 9.04 -2.19
N THR A 329 -13.56 9.51 -2.22
CA THR A 329 -12.97 10.45 -1.25
C THR A 329 -12.29 11.63 -1.97
N PRO A 330 -12.98 12.78 -2.10
CA PRO A 330 -12.41 13.97 -2.73
C PRO A 330 -11.12 14.44 -2.05
N CYS A 331 -10.16 14.89 -2.85
CA CYS A 331 -8.87 15.39 -2.38
C CYS A 331 -8.58 16.80 -2.95
N PRO A 332 -8.48 17.84 -2.10
CA PRO A 332 -8.20 19.21 -2.55
C PRO A 332 -6.92 19.33 -3.38
N ASP A 333 -5.87 18.58 -3.04
CA ASP A 333 -4.60 18.59 -3.76
C ASP A 333 -4.76 18.05 -5.21
N CYS A 334 -5.60 17.03 -5.38
CA CYS A 334 -5.91 16.49 -6.71
C CYS A 334 -6.75 17.48 -7.53
N ASP A 335 -7.69 18.19 -6.88
CA ASP A 335 -8.50 19.23 -7.52
C ASP A 335 -7.64 20.42 -7.95
N ASP A 336 -6.68 20.85 -7.11
CA ASP A 336 -5.73 21.91 -7.44
C ASP A 336 -4.86 21.55 -8.65
N ASN A 337 -4.39 20.29 -8.73
CA ASN A 337 -3.66 19.80 -9.88
C ASN A 337 -4.52 19.76 -11.16
N ALA A 338 -5.80 19.42 -11.04
CA ALA A 338 -6.72 19.44 -12.18
C ALA A 338 -7.04 20.86 -12.65
N LEU A 339 -7.18 21.81 -11.72
CA LEU A 339 -7.43 23.23 -12.02
C LEU A 339 -6.26 23.93 -12.71
N ALA A 340 -5.03 23.41 -12.55
CA ALA A 340 -3.84 23.93 -13.22
C ALA A 340 -3.96 23.91 -14.76
N GLY A 341 -4.69 22.94 -15.30
CA GLY A 341 -4.79 22.72 -16.74
C GLY A 341 -3.55 22.02 -17.33
N PRO A 342 -3.18 22.31 -18.59
CA PRO A 342 -2.04 21.68 -19.26
C PRO A 342 -0.70 21.98 -18.57
N THR A 343 0.00 20.95 -18.12
CA THR A 343 1.36 21.01 -17.54
C THR A 343 2.35 20.30 -18.46
N ALA A 344 3.52 20.89 -18.73
CA ALA A 344 4.50 20.25 -19.59
C ALA A 344 5.11 18.99 -18.96
N THR A 345 5.49 18.02 -19.78
CA THR A 345 6.19 16.82 -19.31
C THR A 345 7.46 17.20 -18.54
N GLY A 346 7.62 16.67 -17.33
CA GLY A 346 8.76 16.94 -16.46
C GLY A 346 8.63 18.23 -15.62
N GLU A 347 7.60 19.05 -15.83
CA GLU A 347 7.26 20.15 -14.92
C GLU A 347 6.31 19.67 -13.82
N PRO A 348 6.50 20.13 -12.56
CA PRO A 348 5.60 19.76 -11.48
C PRO A 348 4.25 20.46 -11.60
N PHE A 349 3.19 19.74 -11.24
CA PHE A 349 1.87 20.31 -10.96
C PHE A 349 1.92 21.20 -9.69
N PRO A 350 0.88 21.99 -9.39
CA PRO A 350 0.86 22.90 -8.23
C PRO A 350 1.24 22.29 -6.89
N THR A 351 0.94 21.02 -6.66
CA THR A 351 1.29 20.29 -5.42
C THR A 351 2.75 19.85 -5.37
N GLY A 352 3.49 19.99 -6.47
CA GLY A 352 4.88 19.55 -6.61
C GLY A 352 5.03 18.17 -7.27
N ASP A 353 3.92 17.45 -7.48
CA ASP A 353 3.94 16.13 -8.12
C ASP A 353 4.18 16.24 -9.63
N LEU A 354 4.96 15.32 -10.20
CA LEU A 354 5.19 15.27 -11.65
C LEU A 354 4.05 14.55 -12.39
N TYR A 355 3.41 13.61 -11.71
CA TYR A 355 2.31 12.78 -12.20
C TYR A 355 1.57 12.17 -10.99
N PRO A 356 0.31 11.73 -11.14
CA PRO A 356 -0.38 10.99 -10.08
C PRO A 356 0.27 9.64 -9.82
N PRO A 357 0.10 9.03 -8.64
CA PRO A 357 -0.69 9.51 -7.51
C PRO A 357 0.02 10.60 -6.69
N ALA A 358 -0.72 11.62 -6.22
CA ALA A 358 -0.20 12.68 -5.33
C ALA A 358 -0.05 12.22 -3.86
N HIS A 359 -0.77 11.18 -3.47
CA HIS A 359 -0.77 10.66 -2.10
C HIS A 359 -1.18 9.18 -2.08
N PRO A 360 -0.94 8.45 -0.96
CA PRO A 360 -1.49 7.11 -0.78
C PRO A 360 -3.01 7.09 -0.98
N GLY A 361 -3.48 6.16 -1.82
CA GLY A 361 -4.91 6.04 -2.17
C GLY A 361 -5.39 6.94 -3.31
N CYS A 362 -4.58 7.88 -3.80
CA CYS A 362 -4.92 8.65 -5.00
C CYS A 362 -5.01 7.71 -6.21
N ARG A 363 -6.10 7.84 -6.97
CA ARG A 363 -6.34 7.08 -8.20
C ARG A 363 -6.39 7.98 -9.41
N CYS A 364 -5.83 9.19 -9.38
CA CYS A 364 -5.90 10.10 -10.53
C CYS A 364 -5.07 9.58 -11.73
N LEU A 365 -5.28 10.17 -12.90
CA LEU A 365 -4.59 9.80 -14.15
C LEU A 365 -4.02 11.04 -14.84
N ALA A 366 -2.77 10.97 -15.31
CA ALA A 366 -2.20 12.01 -16.18
C ALA A 366 -2.60 11.71 -17.63
N VAL A 367 -3.41 12.58 -18.23
CA VAL A 367 -3.91 12.40 -19.60
C VAL A 367 -3.15 13.32 -20.55
N PRO A 368 -2.46 12.80 -21.57
CA PRO A 368 -1.74 13.62 -22.53
C PRO A 368 -2.74 14.42 -23.37
N LEU A 369 -2.42 15.68 -23.56
CA LEU A 369 -3.09 16.57 -24.49
C LEU A 369 -2.26 16.56 -25.77
N GLU A 370 -2.84 16.06 -26.86
CA GLU A 370 -2.17 16.11 -28.16
C GLU A 370 -1.85 17.57 -28.51
N VAL A 371 -0.57 17.88 -28.69
CA VAL A 371 -0.15 19.17 -29.24
C VAL A 371 -0.24 19.08 -30.77
N GLY A 372 -1.47 18.97 -31.28
CA GLY A 372 -1.81 19.16 -32.70
C GLY A 372 -1.46 18.02 -33.66
#